data_AF-A0A2N5A7K6-F1
#
_entry.id   AF-A0A2N5A7K6-F1
#
_cell.length_a   1.000
_cell.length_b   1.000
_cell.length_c   1.000
_cell.angle_alpha   90.00
_cell.angle_beta   90.00
_cell.angle_gamma   90.00
#
_symmetry.space_group_name_H-M   'P 1'
#
loop_
_entity.id
_entity.type
_entity.pdbx_description
1 polymer ?
#
loop_
_entity_poly.entity_id
_entity_poly.type
_entity_poly.pdbx_seq_one_letter_code
_entity_poly.pdbx_strand_id
1 'polypeptide(L)' 'VDVIGYYHSHPDHPAIPSEFDREHALPFYAYIIVAVAQRQAGALTSWRLTQDRLRFLQEEVHIVS' A
#
# COMPACT_ATOMS: atom_id res chain seq x y z
N VAL A 1 -11.27 -17.16 8.74
CA VAL A 1 -10.90 -16.08 7.81
C VAL A 1 -9.75 -15.35 8.44
N ASP A 2 -8.68 -15.18 7.67
CA ASP A 2 -7.44 -14.56 8.13
C ASP A 2 -7.31 -13.17 7.51
N VAL A 3 -6.64 -12.26 8.22
CA VAL A 3 -6.23 -10.97 7.65
C VAL A 3 -5.03 -11.24 6.74
N ILE A 4 -5.09 -10.77 5.49
CA ILE A 4 -4.01 -10.94 4.51
C ILE A 4 -3.40 -9.61 4.03
N GLY A 5 -3.96 -8.48 4.47
CA GLY A 5 -3.53 -7.16 4.04
C GLY A 5 -4.28 -6.02 4.68
N TYR A 6 -3.81 -4.81 4.38
CA TYR A 6 -4.37 -3.54 4.81
C TYR A 6 -4.53 -2.61 3.61
N TYR A 7 -5.47 -1.68 3.73
CA TYR A 7 -5.72 -0.65 2.73
C TYR A 7 -5.86 0.71 3.40
N HIS A 8 -5.28 1.74 2.79
CA HIS A 8 -5.52 3.14 3.14
C HIS A 8 -5.35 4.07 1.94
N SER A 9 -5.83 5.30 2.09
CA SER A 9 -5.68 6.35 1.07
C SER A 9 -4.61 7.36 1.46
N HIS A 10 -3.93 7.92 0.47
CA HIS A 10 -3.03 9.06 0.58
C HIS A 10 -3.69 10.32 -0.02
N PRO A 11 -4.22 11.25 0.79
CA PRO A 11 -4.78 12.50 0.31
C PRO A 11 -3.71 13.41 -0.27
N ASP A 12 -3.93 13.90 -1.49
CA ASP A 12 -3.06 14.82 -2.23
C ASP A 12 -1.58 14.38 -2.29
N HIS A 13 -1.35 13.05 -2.28
CA HIS A 13 -0.03 12.43 -2.32
C HIS A 13 -0.08 11.13 -3.17
N PRO A 14 1.02 10.74 -3.85
CA PRO A 14 1.08 9.52 -4.62
C PRO A 14 0.79 8.25 -3.79
N ALA A 15 0.35 7.22 -4.51
CA ALA A 15 0.12 5.87 -3.99
C ALA A 15 1.45 5.12 -3.80
N ILE A 16 2.29 5.62 -2.92
CA ILE A 16 3.56 5.01 -2.51
C ILE A 16 3.64 5.00 -0.99
N PRO A 17 4.27 4.00 -0.35
CA PRO A 17 4.43 3.97 1.09
C PRO A 17 5.31 5.12 1.56
N SER A 18 4.88 5.77 2.63
CA SER A 18 5.66 6.73 3.39
C SER A 18 6.60 6.02 4.38
N GLU A 19 7.46 6.80 5.02
CA GLU A 19 8.31 6.30 6.11
C GLU A 19 7.47 5.87 7.33
N PHE A 20 6.39 6.60 7.63
CA PHE A 20 5.45 6.23 8.67
C PHE A 20 4.81 4.86 8.38
N ASP A 21 4.45 4.59 7.12
CA ASP A 21 3.95 3.26 6.74
C ASP A 21 5.00 2.17 6.99
N ARG A 22 6.28 2.42 6.69
CA ARG A 22 7.38 1.46 6.92
C ARG A 22 7.60 1.16 8.40
N GLU A 23 7.54 2.19 9.24
CA GLU A 23 7.69 2.05 10.69
C GLU A 23 6.57 1.22 11.33
N HIS A 24 5.34 1.31 10.80
CA HIS A 24 4.15 0.71 11.42
C HIS A 24 3.65 -0.57 10.71
N ALA A 25 4.10 -0.83 9.49
CA ALA A 25 3.76 -2.05 8.78
C ALA A 25 4.40 -3.30 9.42
N LEU A 26 3.84 -4.46 9.10
CA LEU A 26 4.37 -5.77 9.42
C LEU A 26 4.74 -6.47 8.12
N PRO A 27 5.85 -7.23 8.08
CA PRO A 27 6.15 -8.11 6.95
C PRO A 27 4.99 -9.09 6.71
N PHE A 28 4.92 -9.66 5.49
CA PHE A 28 3.94 -10.68 5.06
C PHE A 28 2.51 -10.24 4.74
N TYR A 29 2.12 -9.01 5.05
CA TYR A 29 0.83 -8.46 4.59
C TYR A 29 0.98 -7.66 3.30
N ALA A 30 -0.07 -7.66 2.48
CA ALA A 30 -0.19 -6.74 1.36
C ALA A 30 -0.70 -5.37 1.86
N TYR A 31 -0.09 -4.28 1.38
CA TYR A 31 -0.47 -2.91 1.68
C TYR A 31 -0.95 -2.23 0.40
N ILE A 32 -2.26 -2.09 0.27
CA ILE A 32 -2.87 -1.38 -0.85
C ILE A 32 -2.94 0.10 -0.50
N ILE A 33 -2.40 0.96 -1.37
CA ILE A 33 -2.45 2.42 -1.20
C ILE A 33 -3.19 3.00 -2.40
N VAL A 34 -4.15 3.89 -2.14
CA VAL A 34 -4.84 4.66 -3.17
C VAL A 34 -4.51 6.14 -3.03
N ALA A 35 -4.01 6.75 -4.10
CA ALA A 35 -3.88 8.19 -4.17
C ALA A 35 -5.28 8.82 -4.26
N VAL A 36 -5.57 9.82 -3.44
CA VAL A 36 -6.84 10.56 -3.48
C VAL A 36 -6.53 12.03 -3.64
N ALA A 37 -6.73 12.57 -4.85
CA ALA A 37 -6.54 14.00 -5.11
C ALA A 37 -7.92 14.67 -5.23
N GLN A 38 -8.13 15.78 -4.52
CA GLN A 38 -9.39 16.54 -4.59
C GLN A 38 -10.67 15.67 -4.45
N ARG A 39 -10.64 14.69 -3.54
CA ARG A 39 -11.72 13.71 -3.28
C ARG A 39 -12.00 12.71 -4.41
N GLN A 40 -11.10 12.58 -5.38
CA GLN A 40 -11.20 11.57 -6.44
C GLN A 40 -10.11 10.52 -6.28
N ALA A 41 -10.49 9.24 -6.39
CA ALA A 41 -9.54 8.14 -6.37
C ALA A 41 -8.72 8.12 -7.67
N GLY A 42 -7.40 8.05 -7.53
CA GLY A 42 -6.43 7.96 -8.61
C GLY A 42 -5.75 6.60 -8.64
N ALA A 43 -4.42 6.62 -8.72
CA ALA A 43 -3.62 5.39 -8.77
C ALA A 43 -3.86 4.50 -7.54
N LEU A 44 -3.91 3.19 -7.79
CA LEU A 44 -3.93 2.13 -6.78
C LEU A 44 -2.69 1.27 -6.97
N THR A 45 -1.96 1.04 -5.88
CA THR A 45 -0.74 0.21 -5.88
C THR A 45 -0.79 -0.77 -4.70
N SER A 46 -0.11 -1.91 -4.82
CA SER A 46 0.09 -2.85 -3.71
C SER A 46 1.57 -2.94 -3.38
N TRP A 47 1.87 -3.08 -2.09
CA TRP A 47 3.24 -3.13 -1.58
C TRP A 47 3.38 -4.17 -0.49
N ARG A 48 4.56 -4.77 -0.40
CA ARG A 48 4.94 -5.69 0.66
C ARG A 48 6.22 -5.25 1.33
N LEU A 49 6.19 -5.13 2.66
CA LEU A 49 7.39 -4.81 3.44
C LEU A 49 8.34 -6.03 3.43
N THR A 50 9.62 -5.80 3.17
CA THR A 50 10.65 -6.84 3.27
C THR A 50 10.78 -7.37 4.69
N GLN A 51 11.26 -8.59 4.86
CA GLN A 51 11.41 -9.21 6.20
C GLN A 51 12.35 -8.43 7.13
N ASP A 52 13.40 -7.82 6.57
CA ASP A 52 14.33 -6.94 7.28
C ASP A 52 13.73 -5.55 7.58
N ARG A 53 12.51 -5.28 7.12
CA ARG A 53 11.77 -4.02 7.26
C ARG A 53 12.46 -2.79 6.66
N LEU A 54 13.47 -2.99 5.79
CA LEU A 54 14.25 -1.89 5.22
C LEU A 54 13.53 -1.18 4.07
N ARG A 55 12.66 -1.86 3.33
CA ARG A 55 11.98 -1.27 2.16
C ARG A 55 10.68 -2.00 1.83
N PHE A 56 9.83 -1.32 1.07
CA PHE A 56 8.71 -1.96 0.40
C PHE A 56 9.12 -2.42 -1.00
N LEU A 57 8.54 -3.55 -1.43
CA LEU A 57 8.55 -4.01 -2.80
C LEU A 57 7.14 -3.85 -3.37
N GLN A 58 7.03 -3.25 -4.55
CA GLN A 58 5.75 -3.11 -5.24
C GLN A 58 5.30 -4.47 -5.76
N GLU A 59 4.01 -4.77 -5.59
CA GLU A 59 3.36 -5.95 -6.14
C GLU A 59 2.49 -5.56 -7.34
N GLU A 60 2.42 -6.46 -8.32
CA GLU A 60 1.53 -6.30 -9.47
C GLU A 60 0.07 -6.47 -9.05
N VAL A 61 -0.82 -5.65 -9.63
CA VAL A 61 -2.25 -5.69 -9.36
C VAL A 61 -2.99 -5.98 -10.67
N HIS A 62 -3.77 -7.05 -10.67
CA HIS A 62 -4.67 -7.39 -11.77
C HIS A 62 -6.12 -7.18 -11.34
N ILE A 63 -6.85 -6.37 -12.11
CA ILE A 63 -8.30 -6.21 -11.95
C ILE A 63 -8.98 -7.27 -12.82
N VAL A 64 -9.73 -8.16 -12.19
CA VAL A 64 -10.54 -9.18 -12.88
C VAL A 64 -12.00 -8.73 -12.85
N SER A 65 -12.63 -8.77 -14.02
CA SER A 65 -14.04 -8.43 -14.26
C SER A 65 -14.88 -9.68 -14.46
#